data_AF-A0A5B7FGZ3-F1
#
_entry.id   AF-A0A5B7FGZ3-F1
#
_cell.length_a   1.000
_cell.length_b   1.000
_cell.length_c   1.000
_cell.angle_alpha   90.00
_cell.angle_beta   90.00
_cell.angle_gamma   90.00
#
_symmetry.space_group_name_H-M   'P 1'
#
loop_
_entity.id
_entity.type
_entity.pdbx_description
1 polymer ?
#
loop_
_entity_poly.entity_id
_entity_poly.type
_entity_poly.pdbx_seq_one_letter_code
_entity_poly.pdbx_strand_id
1 'polypeptide(L)'
;MGVGRVPALNSVVRVPPDVWALGWAPQFSGEHNTSLPPIPVDYLQEADILKEFIFRVELFGWIGRQQFEETWMALLSVLNSTPSENTPPEELPFINLSLSLAVRGITALLIQTLLLPVPGNPHSGHLLSLPRDKPPPYLTSKAGRKLQEIMSRLHDKLREVQHLIRGGPQQTPAYHLSQVSVEYLVTALSSHAEPPDSPETCLQTGPLPLPPQPRTSPHPTSLYHK
;
A
#
# COMPACT_ATOMS: atom_id res chain seq x y z
N MET A 1 14.23 6.74 -0.33
CA MET A 1 12.77 6.84 -0.49
C MET A 1 11.98 6.87 0.82
N GLY A 2 12.32 6.05 1.83
CA GLY A 2 11.63 6.06 3.14
C GLY A 2 11.65 7.41 3.88
N VAL A 3 12.68 8.24 3.67
CA VAL A 3 12.79 9.59 4.27
C VAL A 3 11.65 10.52 3.82
N GLY A 4 11.16 10.40 2.58
CA GLY A 4 10.04 11.21 2.09
C GLY A 4 8.69 10.88 2.74
N ARG A 5 8.61 9.81 3.53
CA ARG A 5 7.44 9.41 4.31
C ARG A 5 7.51 9.89 5.77
N VAL A 6 8.60 10.54 6.19
CA VAL A 6 8.70 11.13 7.53
C VAL A 6 7.69 12.27 7.63
N PRO A 7 6.80 12.31 8.65
CA PRO A 7 5.75 13.32 8.75
C PRO A 7 6.23 14.76 8.61
N ALA A 8 7.43 15.06 9.14
CA ALA A 8 8.03 16.39 9.04
C ALA A 8 8.37 16.85 7.61
N LEU A 9 8.63 15.92 6.67
CA LEU A 9 9.00 16.24 5.29
C LEU A 9 7.92 15.88 4.28
N ASN A 10 6.98 15.01 4.67
CA ASN A 10 6.07 14.35 3.75
C ASN A 10 5.12 15.33 3.05
N SER A 11 4.65 16.36 3.76
CA SER A 11 3.85 17.45 3.20
C SER A 11 4.59 18.15 2.06
N VAL A 12 5.88 18.48 2.23
CA VAL A 12 6.70 19.21 1.27
C VAL A 12 7.05 18.37 0.05
N VAL A 13 7.53 17.13 0.26
CA VAL A 13 8.00 16.29 -0.86
C VAL A 13 6.87 15.81 -1.76
N ARG A 14 5.61 15.87 -1.31
CA ARG A 14 4.44 15.53 -2.13
C ARG A 14 4.00 16.67 -3.06
N VAL A 15 4.51 17.88 -2.86
CA VAL A 15 4.20 19.03 -3.71
C VAL A 15 5.00 18.96 -5.01
N PRO A 16 4.34 19.00 -6.18
CA PRO A 16 5.01 19.11 -7.48
C PRO A 16 5.91 20.36 -7.57
N PRO A 17 7.11 20.30 -8.18
CA PRO A 17 8.01 21.44 -8.32
C PRO A 17 7.34 22.61 -9.04
N ASP A 18 6.51 22.33 -10.04
CA ASP A 18 5.83 23.34 -10.84
C ASP A 18 4.83 24.17 -10.02
N VAL A 19 4.25 23.61 -8.96
CA VAL A 19 3.37 24.36 -8.04
C VAL A 19 4.15 25.46 -7.32
N TRP A 20 5.41 25.19 -6.93
CA TRP A 20 6.27 26.21 -6.34
C TRP A 20 6.67 27.28 -7.36
N ALA A 21 6.92 26.88 -8.61
CA ALA A 21 7.26 27.80 -9.69
C ALA A 21 6.11 28.76 -10.02
N LEU A 22 4.86 28.32 -9.86
CA LEU A 22 3.65 29.14 -10.01
C LEU A 22 3.38 30.07 -8.81
N GLY A 23 4.29 30.15 -7.83
CA GLY A 23 4.21 31.10 -6.73
C GLY A 23 3.33 30.66 -5.55
N TRP A 24 2.96 29.37 -5.47
CA TRP A 24 2.27 28.86 -4.29
C TRP A 24 3.21 28.88 -3.07
N ALA A 25 2.89 29.72 -2.10
CA ALA A 25 3.68 29.90 -0.88
C ALA A 25 2.77 29.93 0.36
N PRO A 26 2.22 28.77 0.78
CA PRO A 26 1.37 28.70 1.96
C PRO A 26 2.19 28.89 3.25
N GLN A 27 1.49 29.26 4.32
CA GLN A 27 2.12 29.27 5.65
C GLN A 27 2.28 27.83 6.17
N PHE A 28 3.44 27.56 6.76
CA PHE A 28 3.69 26.30 7.44
C PHE A 28 2.92 26.24 8.76
N SER A 29 2.50 25.04 9.12
CA SER A 29 1.72 24.76 10.33
C SER A 29 2.23 23.50 11.04
N GLY A 30 1.62 23.18 12.18
CA GLY A 30 1.95 22.00 13.00
C GLY A 30 3.03 22.25 14.05
N GLU A 31 3.28 21.24 14.89
CA GLU A 31 4.15 21.33 16.08
C GLU A 31 5.59 21.75 15.76
N HIS A 32 6.08 21.43 14.56
CA HIS A 32 7.44 21.76 14.10
C HIS A 32 7.49 22.82 13.00
N ASN A 33 6.36 23.47 12.67
CA ASN A 33 6.25 24.39 11.53
C ASN A 33 6.74 23.78 10.20
N THR A 34 6.42 22.51 9.95
CA THR A 34 6.84 21.79 8.74
C THR A 34 5.68 21.22 7.94
N SER A 35 4.43 21.37 8.40
CA SER A 35 3.25 20.86 7.70
C SER A 35 2.71 21.90 6.74
N LEU A 36 2.51 21.51 5.48
CA LEU A 36 1.83 22.32 4.47
C LEU A 36 0.36 21.91 4.38
N PRO A 37 -0.54 22.84 4.03
CA PRO A 37 -1.90 22.49 3.65
C PRO A 37 -1.91 21.64 2.36
N PRO A 38 -3.00 20.90 2.09
CA PRO A 38 -3.20 20.24 0.81
C PRO A 38 -3.10 21.22 -0.36
N ILE A 39 -2.61 20.73 -1.51
CA ILE A 39 -2.48 21.53 -2.73
C ILE A 39 -3.89 21.94 -3.20
N PRO A 40 -4.14 23.23 -3.49
CA PRO A 40 -5.43 23.66 -4.02
C PRO A 40 -5.76 22.94 -5.33
N VAL A 41 -7.03 22.58 -5.50
CA VAL A 41 -7.51 21.81 -6.67
C VAL A 41 -7.26 22.55 -7.97
N ASP A 42 -7.26 23.89 -7.96
CA ASP A 42 -7.03 24.72 -9.16
C ASP A 42 -5.69 24.41 -9.83
N TYR A 43 -4.63 24.16 -9.03
CA TYR A 43 -3.33 23.74 -9.57
C TYR A 43 -3.36 22.33 -10.16
N LEU A 44 -4.24 21.45 -9.66
CA LEU A 44 -4.36 20.08 -10.11
C LEU A 44 -5.21 19.94 -11.39
N GLN A 45 -5.83 21.01 -11.87
CA GLN A 45 -6.51 21.01 -13.18
C GLN A 45 -5.51 20.99 -14.34
N GLU A 46 -4.31 21.55 -14.12
CA GLU A 46 -3.20 21.51 -15.06
C GLU A 46 -2.64 20.09 -15.19
N ALA A 47 -2.71 19.51 -16.39
CA ALA A 47 -2.39 18.10 -16.62
C ALA A 47 -0.94 17.74 -16.25
N ASP A 48 0.01 18.65 -16.49
CA ASP A 48 1.42 18.43 -16.16
C ASP A 48 1.65 18.38 -14.65
N ILE A 49 1.03 19.30 -13.90
CA ILE A 49 1.08 19.33 -12.43
C ILE A 49 0.43 18.08 -11.86
N LEU A 50 -0.72 17.68 -12.40
CA LEU A 50 -1.44 16.48 -11.98
C LEU A 50 -0.59 15.22 -12.20
N LYS A 51 0.11 15.14 -13.32
CA LYS A 51 1.00 14.01 -13.63
C LYS A 51 2.15 13.93 -12.63
N GLU A 52 2.77 15.05 -12.29
CA GLU A 52 3.81 15.11 -11.25
C GLU A 52 3.28 14.75 -9.86
N PHE A 53 2.07 15.24 -9.53
CA PHE A 53 1.39 14.92 -8.29
C PHE A 53 1.13 13.42 -8.16
N ILE A 54 0.54 12.80 -9.19
CA ILE A 54 0.28 11.36 -9.22
C ILE A 54 1.58 10.57 -9.13
N PHE A 55 2.64 10.99 -9.83
CA PHE A 55 3.95 10.36 -9.70
C PHE A 55 4.42 10.36 -8.24
N ARG A 56 4.31 11.49 -7.52
CA ARG A 56 4.68 11.58 -6.11
C ARG A 56 3.79 10.72 -5.20
N VAL A 57 2.49 10.62 -5.50
CA VAL A 57 1.55 9.73 -4.80
C VAL A 57 1.93 8.26 -5.02
N GLU A 58 2.23 7.85 -6.25
CA GLU A 58 2.69 6.49 -6.59
C GLU A 58 4.03 6.18 -5.89
N LEU A 59 4.92 7.16 -5.87
CA LEU A 59 6.28 7.05 -5.34
C LEU A 59 6.31 6.94 -3.82
N PHE A 60 5.66 7.86 -3.11
CA PHE A 60 5.71 7.91 -1.66
C PHE A 60 4.59 7.11 -1.00
N GLY A 61 3.47 6.89 -1.70
CA GLY A 61 2.24 6.38 -1.12
C GLY A 61 1.61 7.36 -0.14
N TRP A 62 0.99 6.82 0.91
CA TRP A 62 0.38 7.60 1.99
C TRP A 62 0.81 7.11 3.37
N ILE A 63 0.80 8.01 4.35
CA ILE A 63 1.29 7.75 5.73
C ILE A 63 0.18 7.64 6.77
N GLY A 64 -1.05 8.04 6.44
CA GLY A 64 -2.21 7.96 7.32
C GLY A 64 -3.53 8.09 6.58
N ARG A 65 -4.62 7.72 7.25
CA ARG A 65 -5.98 7.73 6.68
C ARG A 65 -6.40 9.12 6.19
N GLN A 66 -6.12 10.16 6.98
CA GLN A 66 -6.44 11.54 6.59
C GLN A 66 -5.77 11.91 5.26
N GLN A 67 -4.48 11.63 5.10
CA GLN A 67 -3.77 11.91 3.86
C GLN A 67 -4.34 11.14 2.65
N PHE A 68 -4.75 9.89 2.87
CA PHE A 68 -5.45 9.11 1.86
C PHE A 68 -6.75 9.82 1.44
N GLU A 69 -7.59 10.22 2.39
CA GLU A 69 -8.86 10.90 2.15
C GLU A 69 -8.66 12.25 1.46
N GLU A 70 -7.66 13.03 1.85
CA GLU A 70 -7.31 14.30 1.19
C GLU A 70 -6.89 14.08 -0.27
N THR A 71 -6.02 13.10 -0.52
CA THR A 71 -5.56 12.76 -1.87
C THR A 71 -6.72 12.23 -2.73
N TRP A 72 -7.57 11.40 -2.13
CA TRP A 72 -8.77 10.87 -2.74
C TRP A 72 -9.73 11.98 -3.17
N MET A 73 -10.05 12.91 -2.27
CA MET A 73 -10.94 14.03 -2.57
C MET A 73 -10.36 14.95 -3.63
N ALA A 74 -9.06 15.26 -3.58
CA ALA A 74 -8.41 16.09 -4.60
C ALA A 74 -8.54 15.48 -6.01
N LEU A 75 -8.31 14.16 -6.16
CA LEU A 75 -8.45 13.47 -7.44
C LEU A 75 -9.91 13.39 -7.92
N LEU A 76 -10.87 13.20 -7.00
CA LEU A 76 -12.29 13.25 -7.34
C LEU A 76 -12.73 14.65 -7.79
N SER A 77 -12.18 15.71 -7.21
CA SER A 77 -12.48 17.08 -7.65
C SER A 77 -12.01 17.33 -9.08
N VAL A 78 -10.83 16.83 -9.46
CA VAL A 78 -10.36 16.87 -10.85
C VAL A 78 -11.30 16.05 -11.75
N LEU A 79 -11.71 14.85 -11.33
CA LEU A 79 -12.62 13.99 -12.09
C LEU A 79 -13.99 14.64 -12.34
N ASN A 80 -14.46 15.46 -11.40
CA ASN A 80 -15.72 16.19 -11.51
C ASN A 80 -15.65 17.45 -12.39
N SER A 81 -14.47 17.80 -12.91
CA SER A 81 -14.30 18.93 -13.84
C SER A 81 -14.75 18.51 -15.24
N THR A 82 -16.06 18.29 -15.41
CA THR A 82 -16.66 17.90 -16.69
C THR A 82 -16.71 19.09 -17.66
N PRO A 83 -16.38 18.90 -18.95
CA PRO A 83 -16.48 19.97 -19.93
C PRO A 83 -17.95 20.42 -20.06
N SER A 84 -18.17 21.73 -19.98
CA SER A 84 -19.48 22.35 -20.24
C SER A 84 -19.75 22.51 -21.75
N GLU A 85 -20.99 22.76 -22.16
CA GLU A 85 -21.34 23.04 -23.58
C GLU A 85 -20.57 24.24 -24.17
N ASN A 86 -20.05 25.14 -23.33
CA ASN A 86 -19.28 26.31 -23.76
C ASN A 86 -17.77 26.05 -23.85
N THR A 87 -17.32 24.84 -23.52
CA THR A 87 -15.89 24.51 -23.54
C THR A 87 -15.40 24.47 -24.99
N PRO A 88 -14.37 25.26 -25.35
CA PRO A 88 -13.89 25.26 -26.71
C PRO A 88 -13.33 23.89 -27.08
N PRO A 89 -13.51 23.43 -28.34
CA PRO A 89 -13.14 22.07 -28.74
C PRO A 89 -11.64 21.79 -28.63
N GLU A 90 -10.81 22.84 -28.63
CA GLU A 90 -9.37 22.78 -28.45
C GLU A 90 -8.93 22.48 -27.01
N GLU A 91 -9.77 22.75 -26.01
CA GLU A 91 -9.49 22.45 -24.60
C GLU A 91 -9.91 21.01 -24.21
N LEU A 92 -10.82 20.40 -24.96
CA LEU A 92 -11.33 19.04 -24.70
C LEU A 92 -10.22 17.97 -24.55
N PRO A 93 -9.16 17.94 -25.39
CA PRO A 93 -8.08 16.95 -25.23
C PRO A 93 -7.34 17.08 -23.90
N PHE A 94 -7.12 18.31 -23.42
CA PHE A 94 -6.43 18.57 -22.15
C PHE A 94 -7.28 18.14 -20.96
N ILE A 95 -8.58 18.44 -20.99
CA ILE A 95 -9.53 18.00 -19.97
C ILE A 95 -9.58 16.46 -19.94
N ASN A 96 -9.72 15.80 -21.09
CA ASN A 96 -9.75 14.34 -21.16
C ASN A 96 -8.45 13.71 -20.64
N LEU A 97 -7.30 14.35 -20.90
CA LEU A 97 -6.02 13.91 -20.35
C LEU A 97 -6.03 14.00 -18.81
N SER A 98 -6.43 15.14 -18.23
CA SER A 98 -6.55 15.32 -16.77
C SER A 98 -7.51 14.31 -16.14
N LEU A 99 -8.65 14.02 -16.77
CA LEU A 99 -9.59 12.98 -16.33
C LEU A 99 -8.94 11.59 -16.34
N SER A 100 -8.24 11.23 -17.41
CA SER A 100 -7.56 9.93 -17.51
C SER A 100 -6.45 9.78 -16.47
N LEU A 101 -5.71 10.86 -16.19
CA LEU A 101 -4.71 10.92 -15.14
C LEU A 101 -5.36 10.78 -13.76
N ALA A 102 -6.47 11.47 -13.49
CA ALA A 102 -7.20 11.33 -12.23
C ALA A 102 -7.65 9.88 -11.99
N VAL A 103 -8.22 9.22 -13.01
CA VAL A 103 -8.60 7.79 -12.93
C VAL A 103 -7.40 6.90 -12.64
N ARG A 104 -6.26 7.14 -13.30
CA ARG A 104 -5.01 6.42 -13.02
C ARG A 104 -4.56 6.66 -11.57
N GLY A 105 -4.55 7.90 -11.11
CA GLY A 105 -4.16 8.28 -9.75
C GLY A 105 -5.03 7.61 -8.70
N ILE A 106 -6.36 7.60 -8.92
CA ILE A 106 -7.33 6.91 -8.07
C ILE A 106 -7.05 5.41 -8.05
N THR A 107 -6.85 4.81 -9.21
CA THR A 107 -6.54 3.38 -9.34
C THR A 107 -5.26 3.03 -8.58
N ALA A 108 -4.20 3.82 -8.74
CA ALA A 108 -2.95 3.63 -8.02
C ALA A 108 -3.14 3.78 -6.50
N LEU A 109 -3.87 4.79 -6.05
CA LEU A 109 -4.17 5.05 -4.65
C LEU A 109 -4.94 3.87 -4.00
N LEU A 110 -5.91 3.31 -4.73
CA LEU A 110 -6.67 2.13 -4.29
C LEU A 110 -5.81 0.86 -4.30
N ILE A 111 -4.97 0.65 -5.32
CA ILE A 111 -4.02 -0.48 -5.33
C ILE A 111 -3.08 -0.42 -4.12
N GLN A 112 -2.65 0.76 -3.69
CA GLN A 112 -1.83 0.92 -2.49
C GLN A 112 -2.53 0.48 -1.20
N THR A 113 -3.87 0.44 -1.15
CA THR A 113 -4.61 -0.12 0.00
C THR A 113 -4.44 -1.64 0.13
N LEU A 114 -4.08 -2.31 -0.97
CA LEU A 114 -3.82 -3.75 -1.01
C LEU A 114 -2.40 -4.12 -0.59
N LEU A 115 -1.59 -3.15 -0.17
CA LEU A 115 -0.21 -3.39 0.28
C LEU A 115 -0.17 -3.96 1.69
N LEU A 116 0.64 -5.01 1.86
CA LEU A 116 0.96 -5.65 3.13
C LEU A 116 2.46 -5.49 3.43
N PRO A 117 2.87 -5.35 4.71
CA PRO A 117 2.03 -5.37 5.90
C PRO A 117 1.39 -4.02 6.23
N VAL A 118 1.90 -2.92 5.69
CA VAL A 118 1.42 -1.56 5.95
C VAL A 118 0.79 -1.00 4.66
N PRO A 119 -0.54 -0.82 4.64
CA PRO A 119 -1.22 -0.16 3.52
C PRO A 119 -0.61 1.21 3.23
N GLY A 120 -0.54 1.57 1.94
CA GLY A 120 -0.01 2.86 1.53
C GLY A 120 1.51 2.98 1.54
N ASN A 121 2.28 1.94 1.91
CA ASN A 121 3.74 1.97 1.89
C ASN A 121 4.34 1.13 0.74
N PRO A 122 4.67 1.73 -0.42
CA PRO A 122 5.19 0.99 -1.57
C PRO A 122 6.63 0.47 -1.39
N HIS A 123 7.38 0.95 -0.38
CA HIS A 123 8.80 0.61 -0.21
C HIS A 123 9.04 -0.65 0.62
N SER A 124 8.22 -0.83 1.66
CA SER A 124 8.28 -2.02 2.51
C SER A 124 7.19 -3.03 2.19
N GLY A 125 6.25 -2.66 1.31
CA GLY A 125 5.06 -3.42 1.03
C GLY A 125 5.20 -4.36 -0.16
N HIS A 126 4.43 -5.45 -0.13
CA HIS A 126 4.07 -6.21 -1.32
C HIS A 126 2.55 -6.21 -1.44
N LEU A 127 2.04 -6.31 -2.66
CA LEU A 127 0.60 -6.41 -2.86
C LEU A 127 0.08 -7.77 -2.35
N LEU A 128 -1.13 -7.77 -1.81
CA LEU A 128 -1.86 -9.00 -1.44
C LEU A 128 -1.90 -9.93 -2.66
N SER A 129 -1.31 -11.12 -2.56
CA SER A 129 -1.32 -12.13 -3.63
C SER A 129 -1.86 -13.43 -3.08
N LEU A 130 -2.97 -13.87 -3.66
CA LEU A 130 -3.72 -15.03 -3.22
C LEU A 130 -3.93 -15.94 -4.43
N PRO A 131 -3.08 -16.97 -4.58
CA PRO A 131 -3.13 -17.83 -5.76
C PRO A 131 -4.45 -18.59 -5.84
N ARG A 132 -4.85 -18.89 -7.07
CA ARG A 132 -6.05 -19.71 -7.36
C ARG A 132 -5.79 -21.21 -7.19
N ASP A 133 -4.53 -21.60 -7.35
CA ASP A 133 -4.14 -23.00 -7.31
C ASP A 133 -4.13 -23.51 -5.89
N LYS A 134 -4.82 -24.63 -5.66
CA LYS A 134 -4.80 -25.32 -4.39
C LYS A 134 -3.45 -26.01 -4.22
N PRO A 135 -2.86 -25.97 -3.01
CA PRO A 135 -1.62 -26.69 -2.77
C PRO A 135 -1.85 -28.17 -3.10
N PRO A 136 -0.98 -28.80 -3.89
CA PRO A 136 -1.22 -30.16 -4.32
C PRO A 136 -1.22 -31.11 -3.12
N PRO A 137 -2.10 -32.14 -3.13
CA PRO A 137 -2.41 -32.93 -1.93
C PRO A 137 -1.19 -33.66 -1.37
N TYR A 138 -0.21 -34.01 -2.21
CA TYR A 138 1.01 -34.72 -1.80
C TYR A 138 1.89 -33.90 -0.84
N LEU A 139 1.76 -32.56 -0.80
CA LEU A 139 2.54 -31.72 0.12
C LEU A 139 2.20 -31.99 1.59
N THR A 140 1.01 -32.52 1.87
CA THR A 140 0.59 -32.90 3.23
C THR A 140 1.27 -34.17 3.76
N SER A 141 1.84 -34.99 2.85
CA SER A 141 2.51 -36.25 3.19
C SER A 141 3.85 -36.04 3.92
N LYS A 142 4.37 -37.09 4.57
CA LYS A 142 5.70 -37.04 5.22
C LYS A 142 6.82 -36.67 4.23
N ALA A 143 6.78 -37.20 3.01
CA ALA A 143 7.74 -36.85 1.95
C ALA A 143 7.52 -35.42 1.45
N GLY A 144 6.26 -34.99 1.31
CA GLY A 144 5.88 -33.63 0.94
C GLY A 144 6.41 -32.57 1.90
N ARG A 145 6.34 -32.81 3.21
CA ARG A 145 6.92 -31.90 4.22
C ARG A 145 8.44 -31.78 4.11
N LYS A 146 9.14 -32.88 3.86
CA LYS A 146 10.59 -32.85 3.59
C LYS A 146 10.91 -32.02 2.33
N LEU A 147 10.11 -32.18 1.28
CA LEU A 147 10.24 -31.39 0.07
C LEU A 147 9.99 -29.90 0.34
N GLN A 148 8.96 -29.56 1.13
CA GLN A 148 8.68 -28.15 1.52
C GLN A 148 9.86 -27.52 2.27
N GLU A 149 10.52 -28.26 3.15
CA GLU A 149 11.71 -27.77 3.87
C GLU A 149 12.92 -27.55 2.94
N ILE A 150 13.10 -28.41 1.93
CA ILE A 150 14.15 -28.20 0.93
C ILE A 150 13.79 -27.01 0.03
N MET A 151 12.54 -26.95 -0.42
CA MET A 151 12.04 -25.85 -1.25
C MET A 151 12.16 -24.52 -0.53
N SER A 152 11.85 -24.42 0.77
CA SER A 152 11.97 -23.16 1.51
C SER A 152 13.42 -22.66 1.53
N ARG A 153 14.37 -23.54 1.87
CA ARG A 153 15.81 -23.21 1.86
C ARG A 153 16.29 -22.79 0.47
N LEU A 154 15.81 -23.47 -0.58
CA LEU A 154 16.13 -23.10 -1.96
C LEU A 154 15.57 -21.72 -2.31
N HIS A 155 14.32 -21.43 -1.98
CA HIS A 155 13.70 -20.12 -2.22
C HIS A 155 14.43 -19.00 -1.47
N ASP A 156 14.88 -19.25 -0.23
CA ASP A 156 15.66 -18.28 0.54
C ASP A 156 16.98 -17.96 -0.18
N LYS A 157 17.71 -18.99 -0.64
CA LYS A 157 18.94 -18.80 -1.41
C LYS A 157 18.72 -18.13 -2.77
N LEU A 158 17.63 -18.48 -3.45
CA LEU A 158 17.27 -17.84 -4.72
C LEU A 158 16.93 -16.36 -4.50
N ARG A 159 16.25 -16.02 -3.39
CA ARG A 159 15.96 -14.63 -3.02
C ARG A 159 17.22 -13.83 -2.70
N GLU A 160 18.18 -14.42 -1.98
CA GLU A 160 19.50 -13.80 -1.72
C GLU A 160 20.20 -13.44 -3.03
N VAL A 161 20.25 -14.39 -3.98
CA VAL A 161 20.89 -14.18 -5.30
C VAL A 161 20.09 -13.21 -6.17
N GLN A 162 18.77 -13.26 -6.13
CA GLN A 162 17.91 -12.37 -6.90
C GLN A 162 18.11 -10.90 -6.49
N HIS A 163 18.34 -10.60 -5.21
CA HIS A 163 18.66 -9.24 -4.78
C HIS A 163 20.00 -8.75 -5.34
N LEU A 164 20.97 -9.64 -5.53
CA LEU A 164 22.29 -9.30 -6.11
C LEU A 164 22.19 -9.06 -7.62
N ILE A 165 21.37 -9.85 -8.33
CA ILE A 165 21.19 -9.74 -9.78
C ILE A 165 20.36 -8.50 -10.13
N ARG A 166 19.37 -8.15 -9.30
CA ARG A 166 18.35 -7.14 -9.63
C ARG A 166 18.69 -5.75 -9.13
N GLY A 167 19.99 -5.38 -9.07
CA GLY A 167 20.56 -4.13 -8.54
C GLY A 167 20.08 -2.82 -9.20
N GLY A 168 18.78 -2.61 -9.28
CA GLY A 168 18.10 -1.37 -9.64
C GLY A 168 17.12 -0.97 -8.54
N PRO A 169 16.61 0.27 -8.55
CA PRO A 169 15.67 0.74 -7.55
C PRO A 169 14.50 -0.23 -7.45
N GLN A 170 14.14 -0.58 -6.21
CA GLN A 170 12.98 -1.40 -5.86
C GLN A 170 11.79 -0.95 -6.73
N GLN A 171 11.43 -1.77 -7.72
CA GLN A 171 10.26 -1.50 -8.53
C GLN A 171 9.07 -1.48 -7.58
N THR A 172 8.28 -0.42 -7.64
CA THR A 172 6.99 -0.36 -6.95
C THR A 172 6.25 -1.66 -7.21
N PRO A 173 5.66 -2.29 -6.19
CA PRO A 173 5.02 -3.59 -6.34
C PRO A 173 3.97 -3.52 -7.45
N ALA A 174 4.15 -4.35 -8.48
CA ALA A 174 3.31 -4.34 -9.68
C ALA A 174 2.06 -5.19 -9.46
N TYR A 175 0.90 -4.62 -9.80
CA TYR A 175 -0.35 -5.36 -9.80
C TYR A 175 -0.40 -6.30 -10.99
N HIS A 176 -0.79 -7.56 -10.75
CA HIS A 176 -0.97 -8.55 -11.80
C HIS A 176 -2.43 -8.93 -11.95
N LEU A 177 -2.86 -9.20 -13.19
CA LEU A 177 -4.18 -9.77 -13.42
C LEU A 177 -4.29 -11.10 -12.68
N SER A 178 -5.45 -11.35 -12.07
CA SER A 178 -5.71 -12.57 -11.29
C SER A 178 -4.93 -12.69 -9.98
N GLN A 179 -4.39 -11.58 -9.46
CA GLN A 179 -3.63 -11.56 -8.22
C GLN A 179 -4.42 -12.03 -6.98
N VAL A 180 -5.75 -11.86 -6.98
CA VAL A 180 -6.64 -12.35 -5.92
C VAL A 180 -7.58 -13.41 -6.49
N SER A 181 -7.71 -14.53 -5.78
CA SER A 181 -8.62 -15.62 -6.15
C SER A 181 -10.08 -15.27 -5.83
N VAL A 182 -11.01 -15.75 -6.67
CA VAL A 182 -12.45 -15.59 -6.44
C VAL A 182 -12.89 -16.34 -5.18
N GLU A 183 -12.31 -17.52 -4.93
CA GLU A 183 -12.58 -18.31 -3.73
C GLU A 183 -12.29 -17.48 -2.47
N TYR A 184 -11.16 -16.77 -2.41
CA TYR A 184 -10.87 -15.87 -1.31
C TYR A 184 -11.89 -14.74 -1.18
N LEU A 185 -12.26 -14.08 -2.29
CA LEU A 185 -13.24 -12.98 -2.25
C LEU A 185 -14.59 -13.46 -1.72
N VAL A 186 -15.05 -14.63 -2.15
CA VAL A 186 -16.30 -15.23 -1.66
C VAL A 186 -16.17 -15.52 -0.16
N THR A 187 -15.09 -16.18 0.29
CA THR A 187 -14.89 -16.46 1.71
C THR A 187 -14.83 -15.19 2.56
N ALA A 188 -14.10 -14.17 2.11
CA ALA A 188 -13.97 -12.90 2.81
C ALA A 188 -15.31 -12.16 2.94
N LEU A 189 -16.10 -12.12 1.86
CA LEU A 189 -17.42 -11.47 1.86
C LEU A 189 -18.45 -12.25 2.68
N SER A 190 -18.45 -13.58 2.60
CA SER A 190 -19.33 -14.44 3.38
C SER A 190 -19.02 -14.41 4.87
N SER A 191 -17.75 -14.23 5.26
CA SER A 191 -17.36 -14.11 6.67
C SER A 191 -17.84 -12.83 7.35
N HIS A 192 -18.16 -11.79 6.58
CA HIS A 192 -18.67 -10.51 7.07
C HIS A 192 -20.21 -10.38 7.01
N ALA A 193 -20.92 -11.44 6.56
CA ALA A 193 -22.35 -11.37 6.26
C ALA A 193 -23.29 -11.75 7.43
N GLU A 194 -22.78 -12.12 8.61
CA GLU A 194 -23.64 -12.34 9.80
C GLU A 194 -23.67 -11.11 10.71
N PRO A 195 -24.82 -10.41 10.85
CA PRO A 195 -25.01 -9.41 11.90
C PRO A 195 -25.13 -10.10 13.28
N PRO A 196 -24.61 -9.50 14.36
CA PRO A 196 -24.66 -10.08 15.69
C PRO A 196 -26.04 -9.85 16.32
N ASP A 197 -27.00 -10.74 16.04
CA ASP A 197 -28.24 -10.84 16.81
C ASP A 197 -28.18 -12.05 17.75
N SER A 198 -28.07 -11.73 19.05
CA SER A 198 -28.43 -12.54 20.22
C SER A 198 -27.53 -13.73 20.67
N PRO A 199 -27.54 -14.02 21.99
CA PRO A 199 -26.41 -14.61 22.71
C PRO A 199 -26.49 -16.14 22.81
N GLU A 200 -25.36 -16.75 23.18
CA GLU A 200 -25.15 -18.19 23.37
C GLU A 200 -25.00 -18.95 22.04
N THR A 201 -23.77 -19.23 21.61
CA THR A 201 -23.12 -20.47 22.05
C THR A 201 -21.60 -20.29 21.97
N CYS A 202 -20.95 -20.22 23.13
CA CYS A 202 -19.58 -20.68 23.26
C CYS A 202 -19.51 -22.12 22.73
N LEU A 203 -18.62 -22.39 21.76
CA LEU A 203 -17.64 -23.49 21.81
C LEU A 203 -16.81 -23.54 20.52
N GLN A 204 -15.50 -23.36 20.72
CA GLN A 204 -14.39 -24.00 19.99
C GLN A 204 -14.07 -23.53 18.56
N THR A 205 -13.31 -22.44 18.48
CA THR A 205 -12.15 -22.38 17.56
C THR A 205 -10.91 -22.00 18.38
N GLY A 206 -9.97 -22.94 18.48
CA GLY A 206 -8.73 -22.74 19.22
C GLY A 206 -7.82 -21.70 18.54
N PRO A 207 -6.98 -20.98 19.31
CA PRO A 207 -6.10 -19.96 18.75
C PRO A 207 -5.00 -20.55 17.87
N LEU A 208 -4.70 -19.86 16.76
CA LEU A 208 -3.57 -20.11 15.86
C LEU A 208 -2.27 -20.29 16.66
N PRO A 209 -1.42 -21.29 16.34
CA PRO A 209 -0.15 -21.46 17.04
C PRO A 209 0.84 -20.37 16.64
N LEU A 210 1.30 -19.61 17.65
CA LEU A 210 2.43 -18.70 17.53
C LEU A 210 3.74 -19.47 17.23
N PRO A 211 4.70 -18.87 16.51
CA PRO A 211 5.97 -19.52 16.21
C PRO A 211 6.81 -19.73 17.50
N PRO A 212 7.62 -20.80 17.55
CA PRO A 212 8.37 -21.17 18.76
C PRO A 212 9.48 -20.14 19.06
N GLN A 213 9.47 -19.62 20.30
CA GLN A 213 10.54 -18.80 20.86
C GLN A 213 11.81 -19.65 21.08
N PRO A 214 13.02 -19.10 20.89
CA PRO A 214 14.27 -19.81 21.13
C PRO A 214 14.48 -20.09 22.63
N ARG A 215 14.84 -21.35 22.95
CA ARG A 215 15.11 -21.80 24.32
C ARG A 215 16.28 -21.01 24.93
N THR A 216 16.00 -20.26 25.99
CA THR A 216 17.03 -19.76 26.90
C THR A 216 17.61 -20.93 27.72
N SER A 217 18.93 -21.08 27.67
CA SER A 217 19.72 -22.00 28.50
C SER A 217 19.59 -21.68 30.00
N PRO A 218 19.65 -22.68 30.90
CA PRO A 218 19.69 -22.41 32.33
C PRO A 218 21.10 -21.96 32.76
N HIS A 219 21.20 -20.79 33.40
CA HIS A 219 22.37 -20.40 34.18
C HIS A 219 22.33 -21.04 35.59
N PRO A 220 23.50 -21.26 36.22
CA PRO A 220 23.63 -22.13 37.39
C PRO A 220 23.21 -21.47 38.71
N THR A 221 22.73 -22.31 39.63
CA THR A 221 22.35 -21.99 41.00
C THR A 221 23.58 -21.55 41.81
N SER A 222 23.56 -20.33 42.33
CA SER A 222 24.41 -19.90 43.44
C SER A 222 23.53 -19.82 44.69
N LEU A 223 23.79 -20.69 45.66
CA LEU A 223 23.29 -20.57 47.02
C LEU A 223 24.45 -20.84 47.98
N TYR A 224 25.06 -19.75 48.46
CA TYR A 224 25.86 -19.70 49.67
C TYR A 224 25.16 -18.75 50.65
N HIS A 225 24.84 -19.28 51.83
CA HIS A 225 24.41 -18.70 53.11
C HIS A 225 23.21 -19.49 53.62
N LYS A 226 23.22 -20.14 54.78
CA LYS A 226 23.97 -19.95 56.03
C LYS A 226 24.15 -21.31 56.69
#